data_AF-A0A0F8Y6Y9-F1
#
_entry.id   AF-A0A0F8Y6Y9-F1
#
_cell.length_a   1.000
_cell.length_b   1.000
_cell.length_c   1.000
_cell.angle_alpha   90.00
_cell.angle_beta   90.00
_cell.angle_gamma   90.00
#
_symmetry.space_group_name_H-M   'P 1'
#
loop_
_entity.id
_entity.type
_entity.pdbx_description
1 polymer ?
#
loop_
_entity_poly.entity_id
_entity_poly.type
_entity_poly.pdbx_seq_one_letter_code
_entity_poly.pdbx_strand_id
1 'polypeptide(L)'
;FIDVCKTLDLDIKAKLVLFKLFERYVTGALAGVYARCNETLADGGILPNLGLGKRADQRTHSTTGQSTNNTPSTEQQPSQSSDVFADLQNLLQRQPQANATAVSGLVAPGQAPQIPRDTLMQLLQAVQKSLVPQMESQQQAAMQGVRPQQLDIQQTLSALLSTKMPEKPMSIGQVDDDAINLVAMLFQFILDDRNLAAPMKALISRLQIPIIKVSMLDKSFFSKGGHPARKLLNEIANASLGWVPGNNIDRDPLYSKVSSVVNKIQHDYDGDADLFHEALADFIAFLEMDKRRIGLVEQRTINAEDGKAKSELARTKVQTALNDKVAGLSLPKVVITLLEEAWSNVLFLICLKDGDDEKNWHDALQVVDDLLWSVAPMD
;
A
#
# COMPACT_ATOMS: atom_id res chain seq x y z
N PHE A 1 -7.25 17.57 -19.60
CA PHE A 1 -7.03 19.02 -19.47
C PHE A 1 -5.63 19.34 -18.93
N ILE A 2 -5.20 18.75 -17.80
CA ILE A 2 -3.86 18.96 -17.23
C ILE A 2 -2.74 18.64 -18.23
N ASP A 3 -2.82 17.53 -18.98
CA ASP A 3 -1.78 17.19 -19.97
C ASP A 3 -1.77 18.10 -21.20
N VAL A 4 -2.92 18.69 -21.57
CA VAL A 4 -3.02 19.69 -22.65
C VAL A 4 -2.53 21.06 -22.18
N CYS A 5 -2.59 21.34 -20.87
CA CYS A 5 -2.02 22.58 -20.29
C CYS A 5 -0.49 22.51 -20.12
N LYS A 6 0.12 21.32 -20.24
CA LYS A 6 1.59 21.16 -20.24
C LYS A 6 2.22 21.57 -21.57
N THR A 7 1.48 21.47 -22.68
CA THR A 7 1.95 21.88 -24.02
C THR A 7 1.80 23.38 -24.29
N LEU A 8 0.99 24.10 -23.50
CA LEU A 8 0.96 25.56 -23.54
C LEU A 8 1.99 26.13 -22.54
N ASP A 9 3.03 26.78 -23.07
CA ASP A 9 4.09 27.42 -22.29
C ASP A 9 3.60 28.73 -21.65
N LEU A 10 2.72 28.59 -20.64
CA LEU A 10 2.08 29.68 -19.92
C LEU A 10 2.73 29.87 -18.54
N ASP A 11 2.90 31.14 -18.16
CA ASP A 11 3.35 31.55 -16.82
C ASP A 11 2.42 30.98 -15.71
N ILE A 12 2.98 30.70 -14.54
CA ILE A 12 2.33 29.99 -13.43
C ILE A 12 1.06 30.73 -12.98
N LYS A 13 1.08 32.07 -12.99
CA LYS A 13 -0.09 32.90 -12.68
C LYS A 13 -1.20 32.76 -13.71
N ALA A 14 -0.85 32.67 -15.00
CA ALA A 14 -1.81 32.45 -16.07
C ALA A 14 -2.40 31.02 -16.02
N LYS A 15 -1.60 30.01 -15.68
CA LYS A 15 -2.07 28.64 -15.44
C LYS A 15 -3.10 28.57 -14.31
N LEU A 16 -2.86 29.26 -13.19
CA LEU A 16 -3.81 29.34 -12.06
C LEU A 16 -5.15 29.99 -12.46
N VAL A 17 -5.11 31.07 -13.25
CA VAL A 17 -6.32 31.71 -13.78
C VAL A 17 -7.05 30.78 -14.76
N LEU A 18 -6.32 30.06 -15.62
CA LEU A 18 -6.87 29.10 -16.55
C LEU A 18 -7.54 27.92 -15.82
N PHE A 19 -6.92 27.40 -14.74
CA PHE A 19 -7.53 26.36 -13.91
C PHE A 19 -8.80 26.87 -13.22
N LYS A 20 -8.81 28.10 -12.70
CA LYS A 20 -10.04 28.71 -12.14
C LYS A 20 -11.14 28.90 -13.17
N LEU A 21 -10.80 29.28 -14.40
CA LEU A 21 -11.76 29.42 -15.49
C LEU A 21 -12.28 28.04 -15.92
N PHE A 22 -11.41 27.04 -16.01
CA PHE A 22 -11.80 25.66 -16.29
C PHE A 22 -12.75 25.12 -15.22
N GLU A 23 -12.43 25.31 -13.94
CA GLU A 23 -13.31 24.90 -12.84
C GLU A 23 -14.68 25.59 -12.93
N ARG A 24 -14.69 26.90 -13.20
CA ARG A 24 -15.94 27.66 -13.30
C ARG A 24 -16.82 27.25 -14.48
N TYR A 25 -16.23 27.08 -15.66
CA TYR A 25 -17.01 26.84 -16.88
C TYR A 25 -17.22 25.36 -17.17
N VAL A 26 -16.23 24.51 -16.91
CA VAL A 26 -16.32 23.09 -17.22
C VAL A 26 -16.94 22.32 -16.08
N THR A 27 -16.50 22.48 -14.83
CA THR A 27 -17.11 21.77 -13.70
C THR A 27 -18.57 22.20 -13.49
N GLY A 28 -18.87 23.48 -13.73
CA GLY A 28 -20.25 24.01 -13.71
C GLY A 28 -21.14 23.43 -14.83
N ALA A 29 -20.62 23.29 -16.05
CA ALA A 29 -21.37 22.70 -17.17
C ALA A 29 -21.46 21.17 -17.11
N LEU A 30 -20.50 20.52 -16.45
CA LEU A 30 -20.42 19.05 -16.34
C LEU A 30 -21.62 18.48 -15.58
N ALA A 31 -22.12 19.18 -14.57
CA ALA A 31 -23.34 18.81 -13.84
C ALA A 31 -24.57 18.71 -14.78
N GLY A 32 -24.71 19.63 -15.73
CA GLY A 32 -25.79 19.61 -16.72
C GLY A 32 -25.67 18.49 -17.75
N VAL A 33 -24.44 18.13 -18.12
CA VAL A 33 -24.18 16.99 -19.02
C VAL A 33 -24.52 15.67 -18.34
N TYR A 34 -24.12 15.49 -17.07
CA TYR A 34 -24.50 14.32 -16.29
C TYR A 34 -26.02 14.19 -16.13
N ALA A 35 -26.73 15.31 -15.93
CA ALA A 35 -28.19 15.31 -15.86
C ALA A 35 -28.83 14.80 -17.17
N ARG A 36 -28.39 15.29 -18.33
CA ARG A 36 -28.89 14.82 -19.63
C ARG A 36 -28.53 13.37 -19.94
N CYS A 37 -27.31 12.95 -19.61
CA CYS A 37 -26.90 11.55 -19.77
C CYS A 37 -27.76 10.63 -18.91
N ASN A 38 -28.06 11.04 -17.67
CA ASN A 38 -28.92 10.28 -16.77
C ASN A 38 -30.36 10.20 -17.28
N GLU A 39 -30.86 11.25 -17.93
CA GLU A 39 -32.18 11.29 -18.56
C GLU A 39 -32.25 10.33 -19.77
N THR A 40 -31.23 10.33 -20.63
CA THR A 40 -31.14 9.38 -21.77
C THR A 40 -30.98 7.92 -21.31
N LEU A 41 -30.26 7.69 -20.21
CA LEU A 41 -30.11 6.35 -19.62
C LEU A 41 -31.42 5.86 -18.98
N ALA A 42 -32.18 6.76 -18.36
CA ALA A 42 -33.50 6.46 -17.81
C ALA A 42 -34.51 6.13 -18.93
N ASP A 43 -34.49 6.86 -20.04
CA ASP A 43 -35.31 6.56 -21.24
C ASP A 43 -34.95 5.20 -21.86
N GLY A 44 -33.70 4.76 -21.72
CA GLY A 44 -33.22 3.44 -22.13
C GLY A 44 -33.61 2.28 -21.20
N GLY A 45 -34.42 2.52 -20.17
CA GLY A 45 -34.86 1.48 -19.21
C GLY A 45 -33.77 1.01 -18.25
N ILE A 46 -32.61 1.67 -18.23
CA ILE A 46 -31.53 1.42 -17.27
C ILE A 46 -31.83 2.28 -16.04
N LEU A 47 -32.36 1.64 -14.99
CA LEU A 47 -32.78 2.29 -13.75
C LEU A 47 -31.68 3.21 -13.16
N PRO A 48 -31.99 4.49 -12.91
CA PRO A 48 -31.08 5.49 -12.33
C PRO A 48 -31.04 5.38 -10.80
N ASN A 49 -30.66 4.21 -10.29
CA ASN A 49 -30.38 4.01 -8.86
C ASN A 49 -29.08 3.20 -8.68
N LEU A 50 -27.97 3.70 -9.23
CA LEU A 50 -26.75 3.72 -8.42
C LEU A 50 -26.96 4.80 -7.37
N GLY A 51 -27.26 4.41 -6.14
CA GLY A 51 -27.51 5.31 -5.02
C GLY A 51 -26.29 6.15 -4.69
N LEU A 52 -26.12 7.27 -5.39
CA LEU A 52 -25.41 8.43 -4.87
C LEU A 52 -26.42 9.21 -4.00
N GLY A 53 -26.37 8.89 -2.70
CA GLY A 53 -27.23 9.49 -1.68
C GLY A 53 -27.22 11.02 -1.74
N LYS A 54 -28.42 11.58 -1.92
CA LYS A 54 -28.71 13.01 -1.94
C LYS A 54 -28.26 13.68 -0.64
N ARG A 55 -27.26 14.58 -0.71
CA ARG A 55 -27.14 15.72 0.20
C ARG A 55 -28.17 16.76 -0.27
N ALA A 56 -29.29 16.84 0.43
CA ALA A 56 -30.27 17.90 0.23
C ALA A 56 -29.79 19.15 0.96
N ASP A 57 -29.41 20.16 0.18
CA ASP A 57 -29.50 21.56 0.57
C ASP A 57 -30.95 21.92 0.88
N GLN A 58 -31.19 22.47 2.07
CA GLN A 58 -32.30 23.39 2.29
C GLN A 58 -31.87 24.46 3.29
N ARG A 59 -31.26 25.52 2.74
CA ARG A 59 -31.36 26.88 3.27
C ARG A 59 -32.45 27.60 2.46
N THR A 60 -33.53 28.02 3.11
CA THR A 60 -34.12 29.37 2.96
C THR A 60 -35.25 29.62 3.96
N HIS A 61 -35.05 30.68 4.76
CA HIS A 61 -35.99 31.61 5.37
C HIS A 61 -37.21 31.14 6.19
N SER A 62 -37.13 31.39 7.51
CA SER A 62 -38.22 32.00 8.27
C SER A 62 -37.68 33.01 9.29
N THR A 63 -38.21 34.22 9.20
CA THR A 63 -37.92 35.42 10.02
C THR A 63 -38.91 35.46 11.18
N THR A 64 -38.46 35.55 12.45
CA THR A 64 -38.87 36.56 13.47
C THR A 64 -38.41 36.17 14.89
N GLY A 65 -37.85 37.16 15.61
CA GLY A 65 -38.27 37.43 17.01
C GLY A 65 -37.45 36.88 18.18
N GLN A 66 -36.43 37.65 18.57
CA GLN A 66 -36.20 38.09 19.96
C GLN A 66 -35.67 37.08 21.02
N SER A 67 -34.37 37.16 21.31
CA SER A 67 -33.86 37.48 22.67
C SER A 67 -32.36 37.69 22.67
N THR A 68 -31.98 38.93 22.96
CA THR A 68 -30.62 39.39 23.21
C THR A 68 -30.20 39.04 24.64
N ASN A 69 -29.08 38.36 24.82
CA ASN A 69 -28.22 38.65 25.95
C ASN A 69 -26.75 38.39 25.63
N ASN A 70 -25.98 39.47 25.80
CA ASN A 70 -24.54 39.60 25.57
C ASN A 70 -23.71 38.77 26.55
N THR A 71 -22.63 38.15 26.06
CA THR A 71 -21.32 38.13 26.74
C THR A 71 -20.22 37.79 25.72
N PRO A 72 -19.00 38.37 25.84
CA PRO A 72 -18.10 38.54 24.71
C PRO A 72 -17.12 37.38 24.50
N SER A 73 -16.74 37.28 23.23
CA SER A 73 -15.74 36.46 22.58
C SER A 73 -14.43 36.27 23.35
N THR A 74 -14.00 35.01 23.48
CA THR A 74 -12.58 34.64 23.50
C THR A 74 -12.31 33.83 22.24
N GLU A 75 -11.33 34.27 21.46
CA GLU A 75 -10.88 33.65 20.21
C GLU A 75 -10.49 32.18 20.43
N GLN A 76 -11.19 31.27 19.74
CA GLN A 76 -10.78 29.87 19.58
C GLN A 76 -10.40 29.64 18.12
N GLN A 77 -9.16 29.18 17.93
CA GLN A 77 -8.63 28.63 16.69
C GLN A 77 -9.47 27.41 16.25
N PRO A 78 -9.62 27.13 14.94
CA PRO A 78 -10.46 26.05 14.46
C PRO A 78 -9.77 24.69 14.62
N SER A 79 -10.27 23.89 15.56
CA SER A 79 -9.96 22.46 15.70
C SER A 79 -10.74 21.62 14.69
N GLN A 80 -10.30 21.60 13.43
CA GLN A 80 -10.94 20.84 12.34
C GLN A 80 -10.86 19.30 12.47
N SER A 81 -10.11 18.76 13.43
CA SER A 81 -9.92 17.31 13.57
C SER A 81 -11.03 16.59 14.35
N SER A 82 -11.89 17.33 15.07
CA SER A 82 -13.00 16.74 15.83
C SER A 82 -14.19 16.36 14.93
N ASP A 83 -14.38 17.07 13.81
CA ASP A 83 -15.57 16.93 12.97
C ASP A 83 -15.60 15.59 12.22
N VAL A 84 -14.44 15.04 11.84
CA VAL A 84 -14.38 13.78 11.06
C VAL A 84 -14.89 12.57 11.86
N PHE A 85 -14.59 12.49 13.15
CA PHE A 85 -15.08 11.41 14.00
C PHE A 85 -16.60 11.54 14.26
N ALA A 86 -17.09 12.77 14.45
CA ALA A 86 -18.52 13.04 14.61
C ALA A 86 -19.32 12.78 13.31
N ASP A 87 -18.74 13.12 12.16
CA ASP A 87 -19.32 12.85 10.84
C ASP A 87 -19.35 11.34 10.53
N LEU A 88 -18.29 10.60 10.88
CA LEU A 88 -18.25 9.14 10.80
C LEU A 88 -19.28 8.49 11.74
N GLN A 89 -19.41 9.01 12.96
CA GLN A 89 -20.41 8.57 13.93
C GLN A 89 -21.84 8.77 13.39
N ASN A 90 -22.13 9.92 12.78
CA ASN A 90 -23.43 10.19 12.15
C ASN A 90 -23.70 9.30 10.92
N LEU A 91 -22.66 8.91 10.18
CA LEU A 91 -22.78 7.97 9.05
C LEU A 91 -23.06 6.54 9.54
N LEU A 92 -22.37 6.10 10.59
CA LEU A 92 -22.59 4.81 11.25
C LEU A 92 -24.01 4.70 11.82
N GLN A 93 -24.53 5.78 12.41
CA GLN A 93 -25.92 5.86 12.88
C GLN A 93 -26.96 5.83 11.75
N ARG A 94 -26.59 6.25 10.54
CA ARG A 94 -27.45 6.27 9.36
C ARG A 94 -27.45 4.99 8.54
N GLN A 95 -26.51 4.09 8.80
CA GLN A 95 -26.49 2.78 8.17
C GLN A 95 -27.44 1.89 8.96
N PRO A 96 -28.61 1.51 8.40
CA PRO A 96 -29.47 0.55 9.08
C PRO A 96 -28.66 -0.74 9.21
N GLN A 97 -28.31 -1.11 10.45
CA GLN A 97 -27.87 -2.45 10.76
C GLN A 97 -28.90 -3.40 10.16
N ALA A 98 -28.52 -4.10 9.10
CA ALA A 98 -29.32 -5.17 8.55
C ALA A 98 -29.45 -6.23 9.65
N ASN A 99 -30.60 -6.24 10.33
CA ASN A 99 -31.04 -7.24 11.30
C ASN A 99 -29.88 -7.94 12.05
N ALA A 100 -29.27 -7.23 12.99
CA ALA A 100 -28.76 -7.93 14.17
C ALA A 100 -30.00 -8.42 14.93
N THR A 101 -30.46 -9.64 14.63
CA THR A 101 -31.28 -10.39 15.58
C THR A 101 -30.58 -10.28 16.93
N ALA A 102 -31.27 -9.73 17.94
CA ALA A 102 -30.76 -9.62 19.30
C ALA A 102 -30.31 -10.99 19.77
N VAL A 103 -29.01 -11.27 19.65
CA VAL A 103 -28.38 -12.46 20.21
C VAL A 103 -28.08 -12.08 21.65
N SER A 104 -28.79 -12.75 22.57
CA SER A 104 -28.84 -12.45 23.99
C SER A 104 -27.50 -12.02 24.60
N GLY A 105 -27.51 -10.88 25.29
CA GLY A 105 -26.42 -10.37 26.13
C GLY A 105 -26.15 -8.87 25.93
N LEU A 106 -26.01 -8.45 24.67
CA LEU A 106 -25.75 -7.06 24.29
C LEU A 106 -27.02 -6.39 23.78
N VAL A 107 -27.45 -5.36 24.50
CA VAL A 107 -28.62 -4.56 24.12
C VAL A 107 -28.15 -3.24 23.53
N ALA A 108 -28.87 -2.74 22.52
CA ALA A 108 -28.56 -1.49 21.82
C ALA A 108 -28.24 -0.34 22.79
N PRO A 109 -27.31 0.57 22.43
CA PRO A 109 -26.94 1.73 23.23
C PRO A 109 -28.17 2.45 23.78
N GLY A 110 -28.30 2.50 25.12
CA GLY A 110 -29.40 3.22 25.80
C GLY A 110 -30.56 2.36 26.32
N GLN A 111 -30.56 1.04 26.10
CA GLN A 111 -31.61 0.14 26.63
C GLN A 111 -31.19 -0.63 27.91
N ALA A 112 -29.96 -0.44 28.38
CA ALA A 112 -29.40 -1.12 29.55
C ALA A 112 -28.29 -0.27 30.23
N PRO A 113 -27.93 -0.57 31.49
CA PRO A 113 -26.77 0.03 32.16
C PRO A 113 -25.49 -0.17 31.33
N GLN A 114 -24.73 0.91 31.18
CA GLN A 114 -23.50 0.94 30.41
C GLN A 114 -22.40 0.15 31.11
N ILE A 115 -21.68 -0.69 30.38
CA ILE A 115 -20.51 -1.42 30.92
C ILE A 115 -19.43 -0.38 31.26
N PRO A 116 -18.90 -0.36 32.50
CA PRO A 116 -17.74 0.47 32.83
C PRO A 116 -16.58 0.13 31.90
N ARG A 117 -15.88 1.15 31.41
CA ARG A 117 -14.78 1.01 30.44
C ARG A 117 -13.69 0.04 30.91
N ASP A 118 -13.43 -0.03 32.21
CA ASP A 118 -12.49 -0.98 32.80
C ASP A 118 -12.97 -2.43 32.69
N THR A 119 -14.27 -2.68 32.91
CA THR A 119 -14.88 -3.99 32.74
C THR A 119 -14.87 -4.41 31.27
N LEU A 120 -15.07 -3.47 30.34
CA LEU A 120 -14.97 -3.75 28.92
C LEU A 120 -13.53 -4.06 28.48
N MET A 121 -12.53 -3.34 28.99
CA MET A 121 -11.13 -3.69 28.74
C MET A 121 -10.77 -5.08 29.28
N GLN A 122 -11.28 -5.45 30.46
CA GLN A 122 -11.12 -6.80 31.02
C GLN A 122 -11.83 -7.87 30.17
N LEU A 123 -13.02 -7.56 29.61
CA LEU A 123 -13.73 -8.43 28.68
C LEU A 123 -12.95 -8.60 27.38
N LEU A 124 -12.44 -7.52 26.79
CA LEU A 124 -11.57 -7.57 25.60
C LEU A 124 -10.29 -8.36 25.86
N GLN A 125 -9.70 -8.26 27.05
CA GLN A 125 -8.58 -9.10 27.45
C GLN A 125 -8.96 -10.58 27.56
N ALA A 126 -10.15 -10.88 28.10
CA ALA A 126 -10.65 -12.25 28.18
C ALA A 126 -10.96 -12.82 26.78
N VAL A 127 -11.57 -12.02 25.89
CA VAL A 127 -11.78 -12.33 24.47
C VAL A 127 -10.46 -12.63 23.79
N GLN A 128 -9.45 -11.77 23.97
CA GLN A 128 -8.13 -11.97 23.41
C GLN A 128 -7.53 -13.31 23.86
N LYS A 129 -7.62 -13.64 25.16
CA LYS A 129 -7.11 -14.91 25.71
C LYS A 129 -7.86 -16.13 25.18
N SER A 130 -9.18 -16.05 25.02
CA SER A 130 -9.96 -17.18 24.47
C SER A 130 -9.70 -17.39 22.98
N LEU A 131 -9.39 -16.33 22.25
CA LEU A 131 -9.17 -16.38 20.81
C LEU A 131 -7.73 -16.78 20.42
N VAL A 132 -6.72 -16.58 21.28
CA VAL A 132 -5.32 -16.96 20.98
C VAL A 132 -5.17 -18.36 20.37
N PRO A 133 -5.69 -19.46 20.97
CA PRO A 133 -5.54 -20.79 20.38
C PRO A 133 -6.27 -20.94 19.04
N GLN A 134 -7.39 -20.25 18.86
CA GLN A 134 -8.12 -20.21 17.58
C GLN A 134 -7.32 -19.43 16.51
N MET A 135 -6.67 -18.33 16.88
CA MET A 135 -5.82 -17.56 15.97
C MET A 135 -4.58 -18.35 15.53
N GLU A 136 -3.97 -19.09 16.45
CA GLU A 136 -2.81 -19.94 16.14
C GLU A 136 -3.17 -21.08 15.18
N SER A 137 -4.28 -21.78 15.42
CA SER A 137 -4.78 -22.80 14.49
C SER A 137 -5.16 -22.21 13.13
N GLN A 138 -5.73 -21.01 13.10
CA GLN A 138 -6.06 -20.30 11.86
C GLN A 138 -4.80 -19.89 11.09
N GLN A 139 -3.72 -19.50 11.78
CA GLN A 139 -2.43 -19.21 11.15
C GLN A 139 -1.82 -20.46 10.50
N GLN A 140 -1.89 -21.61 11.19
CA GLN A 140 -1.43 -22.89 10.64
C GLN A 140 -2.24 -23.29 9.39
N ALA A 141 -3.56 -23.11 9.44
CA ALA A 141 -4.43 -23.33 8.28
C ALA A 141 -4.12 -22.33 7.14
N ALA A 142 -3.82 -21.08 7.46
CA ALA A 142 -3.44 -20.05 6.49
C ALA A 142 -2.11 -20.33 5.80
N MET A 143 -1.15 -20.95 6.50
CA MET A 143 0.09 -21.46 5.90
C MET A 143 -0.17 -22.59 4.90
N GLN A 144 -1.28 -23.33 5.05
CA GLN A 144 -1.75 -24.34 4.10
C GLN A 144 -2.65 -23.77 2.98
N GLY A 145 -2.78 -22.44 2.89
CA GLY A 145 -3.57 -21.76 1.87
C GLY A 145 -5.07 -21.64 2.19
N VAL A 146 -5.51 -22.04 3.39
CA VAL A 146 -6.89 -21.84 3.83
C VAL A 146 -7.09 -20.37 4.19
N ARG A 147 -8.16 -19.75 3.70
CA ARG A 147 -8.43 -18.35 4.03
C ARG A 147 -8.77 -18.23 5.52
N PRO A 148 -8.18 -17.27 6.25
CA PRO A 148 -8.61 -17.00 7.62
C PRO A 148 -10.06 -16.54 7.59
N GLN A 149 -10.89 -17.16 8.42
CA GLN A 149 -12.25 -16.69 8.72
C GLN A 149 -12.16 -15.40 9.52
N GLN A 150 -12.99 -14.43 9.15
CA GLN A 150 -13.14 -13.19 9.88
C GLN A 150 -13.57 -13.46 11.31
N LEU A 151 -12.90 -12.83 12.29
CA LEU A 151 -13.32 -12.91 13.67
C LEU A 151 -14.46 -11.93 13.92
N ASP A 152 -15.62 -12.48 14.25
CA ASP A 152 -16.73 -11.69 14.77
C ASP A 152 -16.50 -11.42 16.26
N ILE A 153 -15.83 -10.29 16.52
CA ILE A 153 -15.51 -9.84 17.87
C ILE A 153 -16.79 -9.53 18.65
N GLN A 154 -17.87 -9.05 18.00
CA GLN A 154 -19.12 -8.71 18.68
C GLN A 154 -19.84 -9.97 19.17
N GLN A 155 -19.90 -11.03 18.35
CA GLN A 155 -20.47 -12.32 18.77
C GLN A 155 -19.66 -12.97 19.90
N THR A 156 -18.33 -12.86 19.86
CA THR A 156 -17.47 -13.41 20.92
C THR A 156 -17.64 -12.62 22.22
N LEU A 157 -17.75 -11.29 22.12
CA LEU A 157 -17.99 -10.41 23.27
C LEU A 157 -19.37 -10.67 23.88
N SER A 158 -20.42 -10.84 23.08
CA SER A 158 -21.77 -11.16 23.57
C SER A 158 -21.82 -12.54 24.22
N ALA A 159 -21.19 -13.55 23.63
CA ALA A 159 -21.11 -14.89 24.21
C ALA A 159 -20.39 -14.88 25.58
N LEU A 160 -19.27 -14.16 25.70
CA LEU A 160 -18.55 -14.04 26.97
C LEU A 160 -19.29 -13.18 27.99
N LEU A 161 -20.00 -12.15 27.55
CA LEU A 161 -20.84 -11.34 28.44
C LEU A 161 -21.99 -12.17 29.01
N SER A 162 -22.68 -12.94 28.17
CA SER A 162 -23.74 -13.87 28.58
C SER A 162 -23.23 -14.96 29.51
N THR A 163 -21.99 -15.40 29.33
CA THR A 163 -21.34 -16.40 30.22
C THR A 163 -20.96 -15.79 31.57
N LYS A 164 -20.43 -14.56 31.59
CA LYS A 164 -19.97 -13.91 32.84
C LYS A 164 -21.07 -13.20 33.62
N MET A 165 -22.09 -12.67 32.95
CA MET A 165 -23.19 -11.91 33.56
C MET A 165 -24.54 -12.28 32.90
N PRO A 166 -25.11 -13.46 33.22
CA PRO A 166 -26.38 -13.92 32.66
C PRO A 166 -27.60 -13.09 33.10
N GLU A 167 -27.50 -12.34 34.21
CA GLU A 167 -28.64 -11.70 34.89
C GLU A 167 -28.78 -10.18 34.65
N LYS A 168 -27.87 -9.54 33.89
CA LYS A 168 -27.97 -8.11 33.58
C LYS A 168 -27.74 -7.86 32.11
N PRO A 169 -28.77 -7.46 31.34
CA PRO A 169 -28.52 -6.86 30.04
C PRO A 169 -27.64 -5.64 30.29
N MET A 170 -26.49 -5.60 29.64
CA MET A 170 -25.58 -4.45 29.68
C MET A 170 -25.34 -3.97 28.26
N SER A 171 -25.15 -2.66 28.14
CA SER A 171 -24.91 -2.01 26.86
C SER A 171 -23.45 -1.53 26.80
N ILE A 172 -22.84 -1.59 25.62
CA ILE A 172 -21.59 -0.87 25.37
C ILE A 172 -21.91 0.62 25.20
N GLY A 173 -21.05 1.48 25.74
CA GLY A 173 -21.16 2.93 25.54
C GLY A 173 -21.19 3.24 24.06
N GLN A 174 -22.13 4.08 23.61
CA GLN A 174 -22.33 4.36 22.17
C GLN A 174 -21.01 4.71 21.44
N VAL A 175 -20.15 5.52 22.07
CA VAL A 175 -18.84 5.91 21.52
C VAL A 175 -17.89 4.71 21.37
N ASP A 176 -17.91 3.79 22.33
CA ASP A 176 -17.07 2.60 22.34
C ASP A 176 -17.58 1.55 21.32
N ASP A 177 -18.91 1.43 21.15
CA ASP A 177 -19.54 0.55 20.15
C ASP A 177 -19.23 1.03 18.72
N ASP A 178 -19.35 2.35 18.50
CA ASP A 178 -19.01 2.99 17.24
C ASP A 178 -17.52 2.79 16.89
N ALA A 179 -16.63 2.89 17.89
CA ALA A 179 -15.20 2.64 17.70
C ALA A 179 -14.91 1.18 17.31
N ILE A 180 -15.55 0.21 17.98
CA ILE A 180 -15.43 -1.22 17.65
C ILE A 180 -15.91 -1.48 16.22
N ASN A 181 -17.07 -0.95 15.84
CA ASN A 181 -17.64 -1.15 14.50
C ASN A 181 -16.76 -0.51 13.40
N LEU A 182 -16.27 0.71 13.64
CA LEU A 182 -15.39 1.39 12.69
C LEU A 182 -14.07 0.63 12.47
N VAL A 183 -13.46 0.11 13.55
CA VAL A 183 -12.27 -0.73 13.43
C VAL A 183 -12.59 -2.06 12.75
N ALA A 184 -13.75 -2.68 13.03
CA ALA A 184 -14.18 -3.90 12.33
C ALA A 184 -14.31 -3.68 10.81
N MET A 185 -14.91 -2.57 10.38
CA MET A 185 -15.00 -2.22 8.96
C MET A 185 -13.62 -1.96 8.32
N LEU A 186 -12.69 -1.33 9.03
CA LEU A 186 -11.32 -1.12 8.57
C LEU A 186 -10.61 -2.44 8.30
N PHE A 187 -10.66 -3.37 9.25
CA PHE A 187 -10.05 -4.69 9.07
C PHE A 187 -10.76 -5.50 7.98
N GLN A 188 -12.08 -5.37 7.84
CA GLN A 188 -12.80 -6.01 6.74
C GLN A 188 -12.26 -5.57 5.38
N PHE A 189 -12.08 -4.26 5.18
CA PHE A 189 -11.53 -3.73 3.94
C PHE A 189 -10.11 -4.26 3.65
N ILE A 190 -9.26 -4.32 4.67
CA ILE A 190 -7.88 -4.83 4.53
C ILE A 190 -7.88 -6.35 4.23
N LEU A 191 -8.71 -7.12 4.92
CA LEU A 191 -8.75 -8.58 4.78
C LEU A 191 -9.50 -9.06 3.53
N ASP A 192 -10.33 -8.23 2.92
CA ASP A 192 -11.02 -8.52 1.65
C ASP A 192 -10.11 -8.34 0.43
N ASP A 193 -8.96 -7.66 0.55
CA ASP A 193 -8.03 -7.46 -0.55
C ASP A 193 -7.50 -8.80 -1.09
N ARG A 194 -7.63 -9.02 -2.41
CA ARG A 194 -7.20 -10.25 -3.08
C ARG A 194 -5.68 -10.34 -3.24
N ASN A 195 -4.98 -9.21 -3.23
CA ASN A 195 -3.53 -9.13 -3.38
C ASN A 195 -2.78 -9.46 -2.10
N LEU A 196 -3.50 -9.67 -0.99
CA LEU A 196 -2.94 -10.05 0.29
C LEU A 196 -3.03 -11.58 0.47
N ALA A 197 -1.88 -12.23 0.71
CA ALA A 197 -1.84 -13.67 0.90
C ALA A 197 -2.50 -14.11 2.22
N ALA A 198 -3.02 -15.35 2.26
CA ALA A 198 -3.68 -15.90 3.45
C ALA A 198 -2.83 -15.85 4.74
N PRO A 199 -1.51 -16.18 4.73
CA PRO A 199 -0.68 -16.08 5.93
C PRO A 199 -0.58 -14.65 6.47
N MET A 200 -0.45 -13.65 5.59
CA MET A 200 -0.38 -12.24 5.99
C MET A 200 -1.74 -11.75 6.53
N LYS A 201 -2.85 -12.20 5.93
CA LYS A 201 -4.20 -11.94 6.47
C LYS A 201 -4.36 -12.43 7.90
N ALA A 202 -3.86 -13.64 8.20
CA ALA A 202 -3.93 -14.22 9.54
C ALA A 202 -3.08 -13.45 10.56
N LEU A 203 -1.92 -12.89 10.15
CA LEU A 203 -1.13 -12.02 11.02
C LEU A 203 -1.82 -10.68 11.27
N ILE A 204 -2.37 -10.07 10.22
CA ILE A 204 -3.05 -8.78 10.33
C ILE A 204 -4.31 -8.91 11.20
N SER A 205 -5.10 -9.97 11.07
CA SER A 205 -6.31 -10.17 11.88
C SER A 205 -6.02 -10.22 13.39
N ARG A 206 -4.83 -10.65 13.82
CA ARG A 206 -4.41 -10.64 15.23
C ARG A 206 -4.24 -9.24 15.81
N LEU A 207 -4.00 -8.23 14.98
CA LEU A 207 -3.91 -6.83 15.42
C LEU A 207 -5.28 -6.21 15.71
N GLN A 208 -6.39 -6.85 15.33
CA GLN A 208 -7.72 -6.25 15.46
C GLN A 208 -8.06 -5.87 16.92
N ILE A 209 -7.79 -6.75 17.88
CA ILE A 209 -8.08 -6.47 19.30
C ILE A 209 -7.16 -5.39 19.89
N PRO A 210 -5.81 -5.45 19.73
CA PRO A 210 -4.94 -4.35 20.13
C PRO A 210 -5.35 -2.99 19.55
N ILE A 211 -5.71 -2.93 18.26
CA ILE A 211 -6.15 -1.70 17.62
C ILE A 211 -7.48 -1.19 18.18
N ILE A 212 -8.45 -2.07 18.45
CA ILE A 212 -9.70 -1.70 19.14
C ILE A 212 -9.36 -1.07 20.49
N LYS A 213 -8.52 -1.71 21.30
CA LYS A 213 -8.14 -1.19 22.63
C LYS A 213 -7.47 0.20 22.54
N VAL A 214 -6.55 0.40 21.59
CA VAL A 214 -5.93 1.72 21.34
C VAL A 214 -6.99 2.75 20.95
N SER A 215 -7.87 2.41 20.00
CA SER A 215 -8.89 3.32 19.49
C SER A 215 -9.87 3.78 20.56
N MET A 216 -10.11 2.92 21.55
CA MET A 216 -10.89 3.25 22.72
C MET A 216 -10.12 4.18 23.65
N LEU A 217 -8.87 3.86 23.98
CA LEU A 217 -8.01 4.61 24.90
C LEU A 217 -7.64 6.00 24.40
N ASP A 218 -7.27 6.12 23.13
CA ASP A 218 -6.86 7.38 22.51
C ASP A 218 -7.81 7.81 21.38
N LYS A 219 -8.55 8.89 21.63
CA LYS A 219 -9.44 9.52 20.63
C LYS A 219 -8.67 10.00 19.39
N SER A 220 -7.38 10.33 19.53
CA SER A 220 -6.52 10.79 18.43
C SER A 220 -6.32 9.72 17.36
N PHE A 221 -6.57 8.45 17.71
CA PHE A 221 -6.64 7.33 16.77
C PHE A 221 -7.60 7.60 15.62
N PHE A 222 -8.69 8.35 15.82
CA PHE A 222 -9.58 8.73 14.72
C PHE A 222 -9.30 10.14 14.21
N SER A 223 -9.06 11.09 15.11
CA SER A 223 -8.93 12.51 14.78
C SER A 223 -7.68 12.87 13.97
N LYS A 224 -6.55 12.17 14.19
CA LYS A 224 -5.25 12.52 13.59
C LYS A 224 -4.72 11.39 12.70
N GLY A 225 -4.82 11.56 11.37
CA GLY A 225 -4.39 10.54 10.37
C GLY A 225 -2.97 9.99 10.55
N GLY A 226 -2.13 10.63 11.36
CA GLY A 226 -0.78 10.19 11.69
C GLY A 226 -0.61 9.33 12.94
N HIS A 227 -1.67 8.78 13.55
CA HIS A 227 -1.56 7.94 14.75
C HIS A 227 -0.60 6.73 14.54
N PRO A 228 0.37 6.46 15.45
CA PRO A 228 1.37 5.40 15.28
C PRO A 228 0.78 4.03 14.96
N ALA A 229 -0.29 3.63 15.67
CA ALA A 229 -0.98 2.37 15.42
C ALA A 229 -1.59 2.25 14.00
N ARG A 230 -2.15 3.35 13.46
CA ARG A 230 -2.66 3.38 12.07
C ARG A 230 -1.53 3.34 11.06
N LYS A 231 -0.46 4.10 11.31
CA LYS A 231 0.73 4.08 10.46
C LYS A 231 1.32 2.68 10.39
N LEU A 232 1.50 2.01 11.54
CA LEU A 232 2.02 0.66 11.59
C LEU A 232 1.14 -0.32 10.80
N LEU A 233 -0.18 -0.28 11.01
CA LEU A 233 -1.12 -1.13 10.27
C LEU A 233 -1.02 -0.89 8.76
N ASN A 234 -0.94 0.36 8.33
CA ASN A 234 -0.79 0.72 6.92
C ASN A 234 0.55 0.24 6.34
N GLU A 235 1.65 0.43 7.06
CA GLU A 235 2.97 -0.03 6.61
C GLU A 235 3.02 -1.56 6.51
N ILE A 236 2.46 -2.29 7.48
CA ILE A 236 2.36 -3.75 7.43
C ILE A 236 1.49 -4.18 6.25
N ALA A 237 0.32 -3.56 6.05
CA ALA A 237 -0.58 -3.88 4.94
C ALA A 237 0.10 -3.62 3.59
N ASN A 238 0.73 -2.44 3.42
CA ASN A 238 1.43 -2.05 2.21
C ASN A 238 2.62 -2.96 1.90
N ALA A 239 3.44 -3.28 2.89
CA ALA A 239 4.55 -4.21 2.71
C ALA A 239 4.07 -5.64 2.38
N SER A 240 2.89 -6.03 2.86
CA SER A 240 2.30 -7.34 2.59
C SER A 240 1.57 -7.43 1.24
N LEU A 241 1.29 -6.30 0.59
CA LEU A 241 0.64 -6.28 -0.73
C LEU A 241 1.58 -6.86 -1.78
N GLY A 242 1.09 -7.86 -2.52
CA GLY A 242 1.89 -8.53 -3.55
C GLY A 242 2.93 -9.51 -2.99
N TRP A 243 2.99 -9.71 -1.67
CA TRP A 243 3.78 -10.78 -1.10
C TRP A 243 3.15 -12.15 -1.47
N VAL A 244 3.99 -13.06 -1.95
CA VAL A 244 3.58 -14.40 -2.38
C VAL A 244 4.24 -15.43 -1.46
N PRO A 245 3.49 -16.42 -0.94
CA PRO A 245 4.07 -17.47 -0.10
C PRO A 245 5.07 -18.31 -0.90
N GLY A 246 6.34 -18.28 -0.49
CA GLY A 246 7.37 -19.18 -0.99
C GLY A 246 7.30 -20.57 -0.34
N ASN A 247 8.17 -21.49 -0.75
CA ASN A 247 8.21 -22.87 -0.23
C ASN A 247 8.42 -22.95 1.30
N ASN A 248 9.09 -21.96 1.89
CA ASN A 248 9.30 -21.86 3.34
C ASN A 248 8.89 -20.48 3.84
N ILE A 249 7.61 -20.33 4.19
CA ILE A 249 7.03 -19.08 4.70
C ILE A 249 7.79 -18.55 5.93
N ASP A 250 8.17 -19.44 6.86
CA ASP A 250 8.86 -19.05 8.10
C ASP A 250 10.27 -18.50 7.88
N ARG A 251 10.89 -18.79 6.74
CA ARG A 251 12.23 -18.27 6.38
C ARG A 251 12.17 -16.93 5.65
N ASP A 252 10.97 -16.49 5.27
CA ASP A 252 10.80 -15.20 4.63
C ASP A 252 11.08 -14.07 5.65
N PRO A 253 12.04 -13.16 5.37
CA PRO A 253 12.40 -12.10 6.30
C PRO A 253 11.24 -11.17 6.65
N LEU A 254 10.38 -10.85 5.67
CA LEU A 254 9.24 -9.97 5.86
C LEU A 254 8.20 -10.64 6.74
N TYR A 255 7.84 -11.90 6.45
CA TYR A 255 6.88 -12.66 7.25
C TYR A 255 7.36 -12.82 8.70
N SER A 256 8.63 -13.19 8.90
CA SER A 256 9.22 -13.32 10.23
C SER A 256 9.17 -12.00 11.01
N LYS A 257 9.49 -10.87 10.36
CA LYS A 257 9.43 -9.54 10.97
C LYS A 257 8.00 -9.14 11.34
N VAL A 258 7.05 -9.27 10.42
CA VAL A 258 5.63 -8.96 10.68
C VAL A 258 5.09 -9.82 11.81
N SER A 259 5.37 -11.13 11.79
CA SER A 259 4.97 -12.05 12.85
C SER A 259 5.54 -11.63 14.22
N SER A 260 6.82 -11.26 14.28
CA SER A 260 7.46 -10.76 15.51
C SER A 260 6.80 -9.48 16.04
N VAL A 261 6.55 -8.51 15.17
CA VAL A 261 5.89 -7.24 15.55
C VAL A 261 4.46 -7.48 16.06
N VAL A 262 3.68 -8.29 15.34
CA VAL A 262 2.30 -8.63 15.74
C VAL A 262 2.29 -9.38 17.07
N ASN A 263 3.19 -10.34 17.27
CA ASN A 263 3.31 -11.08 18.53
C ASN A 263 3.70 -10.15 19.69
N LYS A 264 4.66 -9.24 19.50
CA LYS A 264 5.06 -8.24 20.51
C LYS A 264 3.84 -7.40 20.94
N ILE A 265 3.10 -6.87 19.97
CA ILE A 265 1.91 -6.05 20.25
C ILE A 265 0.80 -6.87 20.93
N GLN A 266 0.61 -8.14 20.57
CA GLN A 266 -0.42 -8.95 21.19
C GLN A 266 -0.11 -9.27 22.66
N HIS A 267 1.16 -9.49 23.02
CA HIS A 267 1.54 -9.90 24.38
C HIS A 267 1.84 -8.72 25.30
N ASP A 268 2.52 -7.70 24.79
CA ASP A 268 3.09 -6.62 25.60
C ASP A 268 2.18 -5.40 25.69
N TYR A 269 1.09 -5.32 24.91
CA TYR A 269 0.20 -4.18 24.93
C TYR A 269 -0.76 -4.21 26.14
N ASP A 270 -0.53 -3.29 27.08
CA ASP A 270 -1.32 -3.07 28.30
C ASP A 270 -2.09 -1.74 28.32
N GLY A 271 -1.94 -0.90 27.29
CA GLY A 271 -2.57 0.41 27.19
C GLY A 271 -1.60 1.55 26.84
N ASP A 272 -0.30 1.29 26.79
CA ASP A 272 0.70 2.28 26.39
C ASP A 272 0.78 2.49 24.87
N ALA A 273 0.58 3.73 24.42
CA ALA A 273 0.68 4.12 23.02
C ALA A 273 2.14 4.13 22.51
N ASP A 274 3.13 4.20 23.42
CA ASP A 274 4.55 4.23 23.06
C ASP A 274 5.03 2.90 22.45
N LEU A 275 4.42 1.77 22.82
CA LEU A 275 4.70 0.46 22.23
C LEU A 275 4.49 0.46 20.71
N PHE A 276 3.43 1.12 20.23
CA PHE A 276 3.17 1.25 18.79
C PHE A 276 4.17 2.17 18.10
N HIS A 277 4.68 3.18 18.80
CA HIS A 277 5.73 4.06 18.26
C HIS A 277 7.04 3.31 18.08
N GLU A 278 7.46 2.54 19.10
CA GLU A 278 8.66 1.71 19.04
C GLU A 278 8.55 0.64 17.95
N ALA A 279 7.42 -0.07 17.90
CA ALA A 279 7.17 -1.09 16.88
C ALA A 279 7.17 -0.52 15.46
N LEU A 280 6.62 0.69 15.27
CA LEU A 280 6.65 1.39 13.99
C LEU A 280 8.08 1.76 13.57
N ALA A 281 8.87 2.33 14.48
CA ALA A 281 10.25 2.70 14.19
C ALA A 281 11.11 1.49 13.81
N ASP A 282 10.97 0.39 14.56
CA ASP A 282 11.65 -0.88 14.29
C ASP A 282 11.22 -1.50 12.94
N PHE A 283 9.93 -1.44 12.60
CA PHE A 283 9.43 -1.94 11.32
C PHE A 283 9.90 -1.09 10.13
N ILE A 284 9.86 0.24 10.23
CA ILE A 284 10.36 1.14 9.18
C ILE A 284 11.86 0.93 8.95
N ALA A 285 12.65 0.83 10.02
CA ALA A 285 14.09 0.57 9.90
C ALA A 285 14.37 -0.74 9.15
N PHE A 286 13.60 -1.79 9.41
CA PHE A 286 13.67 -3.03 8.66
C PHE A 286 13.33 -2.86 7.17
N LEU A 287 12.24 -2.16 6.85
CA LEU A 287 11.85 -1.90 5.45
C LEU A 287 12.91 -1.11 4.69
N GLU A 288 13.53 -0.12 5.33
CA GLU A 288 14.62 0.63 4.71
C GLU A 288 15.85 -0.24 4.45
N MET A 289 16.22 -1.09 5.41
CA MET A 289 17.34 -2.01 5.24
C MET A 289 17.08 -3.02 4.13
N ASP A 290 15.87 -3.57 4.06
CA ASP A 290 15.49 -4.55 3.04
C ASP A 290 15.46 -3.91 1.64
N LYS A 291 14.88 -2.70 1.52
CA LYS A 291 14.90 -1.94 0.27
C LYS A 291 16.33 -1.64 -0.22
N ARG A 292 17.24 -1.26 0.69
CA ARG A 292 18.66 -1.05 0.33
C ARG A 292 19.32 -2.36 -0.11
N ARG A 293 19.03 -3.47 0.57
CA ARG A 293 19.56 -4.79 0.20
C ARG A 293 19.10 -5.23 -1.19
N ILE A 294 17.81 -5.09 -1.48
CA ILE A 294 17.22 -5.40 -2.79
C ILE A 294 17.87 -4.54 -3.86
N GLY A 295 17.97 -3.22 -3.65
CA GLY A 295 18.58 -2.31 -4.61
C GLY A 295 20.05 -2.63 -4.90
N LEU A 296 20.83 -3.06 -3.89
CA LEU A 296 22.21 -3.50 -4.10
C LEU A 296 22.32 -4.79 -4.92
N VAL A 297 21.41 -5.74 -4.72
CA VAL A 297 21.38 -6.98 -5.52
C VAL A 297 20.96 -6.68 -6.95
N GLU A 298 19.92 -5.87 -7.13
CA GLU A 298 19.46 -5.44 -8.45
C GLU A 298 20.57 -4.73 -9.23
N GLN A 299 21.28 -3.78 -8.60
CA GLN A 299 22.38 -3.08 -9.24
C GLN A 299 23.54 -4.02 -9.63
N ARG A 300 23.81 -5.07 -8.83
CA ARG A 300 24.81 -6.09 -9.20
C ARG A 300 24.35 -6.92 -10.39
N THR A 301 23.09 -7.31 -10.45
CA THR A 301 22.52 -8.05 -11.59
C THR A 301 22.54 -7.20 -12.85
N ILE A 302 22.13 -5.94 -12.78
CA ILE A 302 22.14 -5.00 -13.91
C ILE A 302 23.57 -4.81 -14.42
N ASN A 303 24.54 -4.54 -13.54
CA ASN A 303 25.93 -4.35 -13.95
C ASN A 303 26.55 -5.61 -14.56
N ALA A 304 26.18 -6.80 -14.07
CA ALA A 304 26.64 -8.07 -14.62
C ALA A 304 26.07 -8.32 -16.03
N GLU A 305 24.77 -8.08 -16.22
CA GLU A 305 24.12 -8.23 -17.53
C GLU A 305 24.57 -7.15 -18.52
N ASP A 306 24.74 -5.90 -18.11
CA ASP A 306 25.27 -4.82 -18.95
C ASP A 306 26.72 -5.10 -19.38
N GLY A 307 27.56 -5.61 -18.47
CA GLY A 307 28.91 -6.05 -18.77
C GLY A 307 28.96 -7.22 -19.76
N LYS A 308 28.05 -8.19 -19.62
CA LYS A 308 27.92 -9.31 -20.54
C LYS A 308 27.45 -8.86 -21.92
N ALA A 309 26.43 -8.01 -21.99
CA ALA A 309 25.91 -7.48 -23.25
C ALA A 309 26.97 -6.65 -24.01
N LYS A 310 27.71 -5.77 -23.31
CA LYS A 310 28.81 -5.00 -23.90
C LYS A 310 29.94 -5.90 -24.40
N SER A 311 30.32 -6.92 -23.63
CA SER A 311 31.32 -7.92 -24.03
C SER A 311 30.88 -8.70 -25.28
N GLU A 312 29.63 -9.14 -25.34
CA GLU A 312 29.11 -9.91 -26.47
C GLU A 312 29.01 -9.07 -27.76
N LEU A 313 28.61 -7.80 -27.63
CA LEU A 313 28.60 -6.85 -28.74
C LEU A 313 30.03 -6.56 -29.25
N ALA A 314 30.99 -6.34 -28.35
CA ALA A 314 32.39 -6.14 -28.71
C ALA A 314 32.95 -7.37 -29.44
N ARG A 315 32.68 -8.58 -28.93
CA ARG A 315 33.14 -9.83 -29.55
C ARG A 315 32.56 -10.03 -30.94
N THR A 316 31.28 -9.73 -31.12
CA THR A 316 30.61 -9.79 -32.43
C THR A 316 31.23 -8.79 -33.40
N LYS A 317 31.44 -7.54 -32.98
CA LYS A 317 32.05 -6.48 -33.80
C LYS A 317 33.47 -6.86 -34.27
N VAL A 318 34.29 -7.41 -33.37
CA VAL A 318 35.63 -7.91 -33.68
C VAL A 318 35.58 -9.07 -34.67
N GLN A 319 34.71 -10.04 -34.44
CA GLN A 319 34.62 -11.21 -35.31
C GLN A 319 34.14 -10.84 -36.72
N THR A 320 33.16 -9.94 -36.85
CA THR A 320 32.70 -9.44 -38.15
C THR A 320 33.82 -8.69 -38.87
N ALA A 321 34.49 -7.75 -38.20
CA ALA A 321 35.58 -6.99 -38.81
C ALA A 321 36.74 -7.90 -39.28
N LEU A 322 37.09 -8.91 -38.48
CA LEU A 322 38.15 -9.84 -38.86
C LEU A 322 37.74 -10.74 -40.02
N ASN A 323 36.50 -11.25 -40.00
CA ASN A 323 35.98 -12.11 -41.07
C ASN A 323 35.87 -11.36 -42.40
N ASP A 324 35.45 -10.10 -42.38
CA ASP A 324 35.38 -9.24 -43.58
C ASP A 324 36.77 -9.03 -44.21
N LYS A 325 37.82 -8.93 -43.39
CA LYS A 325 39.21 -8.75 -43.85
C LYS A 325 39.85 -10.04 -44.37
N VAL A 326 39.45 -11.18 -43.83
CA VAL A 326 39.96 -12.51 -44.22
C VAL A 326 39.16 -13.08 -45.40
N ALA A 327 37.94 -12.58 -45.65
CA ALA A 327 37.06 -13.03 -46.72
C ALA A 327 37.71 -12.89 -48.10
N GLY A 328 37.96 -14.02 -48.76
CA GLY A 328 38.49 -14.08 -50.13
C GLY A 328 40.01 -14.25 -50.24
N LEU A 329 40.76 -14.32 -49.14
CA LEU A 329 42.21 -14.58 -49.16
C LEU A 329 42.56 -16.04 -48.82
N SER A 330 43.48 -16.64 -49.58
CA SER A 330 44.05 -17.96 -49.26
C SER A 330 45.24 -17.80 -48.30
N LEU A 331 44.96 -17.81 -47.00
CA LEU A 331 45.95 -17.53 -45.95
C LEU A 331 46.59 -18.82 -45.38
N PRO A 332 47.88 -18.80 -45.04
CA PRO A 332 48.52 -19.88 -44.28
C PRO A 332 47.84 -20.08 -42.91
N LYS A 333 47.72 -21.34 -42.48
CA LYS A 333 47.09 -21.71 -41.19
C LYS A 333 47.64 -20.93 -39.98
N VAL A 334 48.94 -20.63 -39.98
CA VAL A 334 49.60 -19.88 -38.89
C VAL A 334 49.03 -18.47 -38.73
N VAL A 335 48.70 -17.80 -39.86
CA VAL A 335 48.16 -16.44 -39.86
C VAL A 335 46.70 -16.43 -39.43
N ILE A 336 45.93 -17.43 -39.84
CA ILE A 336 44.53 -17.61 -39.41
C ILE A 336 44.48 -17.80 -37.89
N THR A 337 45.29 -18.69 -37.34
CA THR A 337 45.34 -18.92 -35.88
C THR A 337 45.78 -17.66 -35.12
N LEU A 338 46.76 -16.90 -35.64
CA LEU A 338 47.21 -15.66 -35.03
C LEU A 338 46.10 -14.60 -34.99
N LEU A 339 45.36 -14.44 -36.08
CA LEU A 339 44.27 -13.47 -36.20
C LEU A 339 43.07 -13.84 -35.33
N GLU A 340 42.64 -15.11 -35.37
CA GLU A 340 41.47 -15.59 -34.63
C GLU A 340 41.69 -15.70 -33.12
N GLU A 341 42.88 -16.15 -32.67
CA GLU A 341 43.13 -16.38 -31.24
C GLU A 341 43.85 -15.23 -30.54
N ALA A 342 44.88 -14.65 -31.14
CA ALA A 342 45.69 -13.60 -30.49
C ALA A 342 45.16 -12.20 -30.81
N TRP A 343 44.94 -11.89 -32.09
CA TRP A 343 44.57 -10.54 -32.51
C TRP A 343 43.11 -10.18 -32.21
N SER A 344 42.20 -11.17 -32.26
CA SER A 344 40.82 -11.03 -31.78
C SER A 344 40.76 -10.57 -30.32
N ASN A 345 41.62 -11.10 -29.45
CA ASN A 345 41.69 -10.69 -28.04
C ASN A 345 42.19 -9.24 -27.88
N VAL A 346 43.14 -8.80 -28.71
CA VAL A 346 43.65 -7.42 -28.69
C VAL A 346 42.58 -6.44 -29.16
N LEU A 347 41.92 -6.72 -30.29
CA LEU A 347 40.81 -5.91 -30.79
C LEU A 347 39.63 -5.86 -29.81
N PHE A 348 39.34 -6.97 -29.14
CA PHE A 348 38.34 -7.05 -28.08
C PHE A 348 38.67 -6.14 -26.89
N LEU A 349 39.93 -6.15 -26.42
CA LEU A 349 40.38 -5.28 -25.34
C LEU A 349 40.31 -3.79 -25.71
N ILE A 350 40.68 -3.44 -26.95
CA ILE A 350 40.57 -2.06 -27.47
C ILE A 350 39.10 -1.62 -27.52
N CYS A 351 38.22 -2.48 -28.06
CA CYS A 351 36.78 -2.20 -28.16
C CYS A 351 36.12 -2.03 -26.78
N LEU A 352 36.57 -2.78 -25.77
CA LEU A 352 36.02 -2.71 -24.40
C LEU A 352 36.55 -1.51 -23.61
N LYS A 353 37.81 -1.10 -23.85
CA LYS A 353 38.49 -0.05 -23.09
C LYS A 353 38.15 1.36 -23.59
N ASP A 354 38.04 1.54 -24.91
CA ASP A 354 38.05 2.89 -25.49
C ASP A 354 36.67 3.37 -25.97
N GLY A 355 35.62 2.56 -25.94
CA GLY A 355 34.19 2.95 -26.03
C GLY A 355 33.70 3.63 -27.33
N ASP A 356 34.49 4.55 -27.89
CA ASP A 356 34.22 5.36 -29.10
C ASP A 356 35.51 5.98 -29.70
N ASP A 357 36.71 5.66 -29.19
CA ASP A 357 37.95 6.16 -29.79
C ASP A 357 38.32 5.33 -31.03
N GLU A 358 37.71 5.68 -32.17
CA GLU A 358 37.89 5.01 -33.46
C GLU A 358 39.36 4.90 -33.87
N LYS A 359 40.24 5.78 -33.39
CA LYS A 359 41.64 5.84 -33.81
C LYS A 359 42.44 4.58 -33.48
N ASN A 360 42.39 4.11 -32.22
CA ASN A 360 43.12 2.91 -31.80
C ASN A 360 42.58 1.64 -32.48
N TRP A 361 41.27 1.63 -32.77
CA TRP A 361 40.62 0.56 -33.52
C TRP A 361 41.10 0.51 -34.98
N HIS A 362 41.15 1.66 -35.65
CA HIS A 362 41.66 1.75 -37.01
C HIS A 362 43.14 1.40 -37.10
N ASP A 363 43.96 1.86 -36.15
CA ASP A 363 45.39 1.52 -36.09
C ASP A 363 45.60 -0.01 -35.92
N ALA A 364 44.80 -0.65 -35.06
CA ALA A 364 44.85 -2.10 -34.86
C ALA A 364 44.36 -2.90 -36.09
N LEU A 365 43.39 -2.39 -36.84
CA LEU A 365 42.96 -2.95 -38.12
C LEU A 365 43.99 -2.73 -39.23
N GLN A 366 44.70 -1.60 -39.23
CA GLN A 366 45.77 -1.33 -40.20
C GLN A 366 46.93 -2.32 -40.05
N VAL A 367 47.28 -2.70 -38.82
CA VAL A 367 48.28 -3.76 -38.59
C VAL A 367 47.82 -5.12 -39.14
N VAL A 368 46.51 -5.42 -39.11
CA VAL A 368 45.96 -6.62 -39.77
C VAL A 368 46.13 -6.51 -41.28
N ASP A 369 45.79 -5.36 -41.87
CA ASP A 369 45.92 -5.11 -43.31
C ASP A 369 47.39 -5.23 -43.77
N ASP A 370 48.35 -4.67 -43.02
CA ASP A 370 49.78 -4.76 -43.31
C ASP A 370 50.29 -6.21 -43.23
N LEU A 371 49.78 -6.98 -42.25
CA LEU A 371 50.12 -8.39 -42.09
C LEU A 371 49.54 -9.23 -43.24
N LEU A 372 48.27 -8.99 -43.62
CA LEU A 372 47.64 -9.63 -44.78
C LEU A 372 48.38 -9.28 -46.08
N TRP A 373 48.81 -8.03 -46.25
CA TRP A 373 49.61 -7.59 -47.40
C TRP A 373 50.97 -8.30 -47.48
N SER A 374 51.63 -8.52 -46.33
CA SER A 374 52.94 -9.20 -46.27
C SER A 374 52.88 -10.70 -46.61
N VAL A 375 51.69 -11.31 -46.51
CA VAL A 375 51.45 -12.74 -46.72
C VAL A 375 50.69 -13.02 -48.02
N ALA A 376 50.11 -11.98 -48.63
CA ALA A 376 49.54 -12.08 -49.96
C ALA A 376 50.64 -12.52 -50.96
N PRO A 377 50.34 -13.47 -51.87
CA PRO A 377 51.31 -13.88 -52.87
C PRO A 377 51.72 -12.66 -53.70
N MET A 378 53.03 -12.36 -53.75
CA MET A 378 53.56 -11.53 -54.83
C MET A 378 53.29 -12.27 -56.13
N ASP A 379 52.49 -11.68 -57.01
CA ASP A 379 52.50 -12.01 -58.44
C ASP A 379 53.89 -11.75 -59.05
#